data_AF-A0A7H4M6V0-F1
#
_entry.id   AF-A0A7H4M6V0-F1
#
_cell.length_a   1.000
_cell.length_b   1.000
_cell.length_c   1.000
_cell.angle_alpha   90.00
_cell.angle_beta   90.00
_cell.angle_gamma   90.00
#
_symmetry.space_group_name_H-M   'P 1'
#
loop_
_entity.id
_entity.type
_entity.pdbx_description
1 polymer ?
#
loop_
_entity_poly.entity_id
_entity_poly.type
_entity_poly.pdbx_seq_one_letter_code
_entity_poly.pdbx_strand_id
1 'polypeptide(L)'
;MYRELFEEVGLSRKDVRILASTRNWLRYKLPKRLVRWDTKPVCIGQKQKWFLLQLIGSDADVNMQTSSTPEFDGWRWVSYWYRCVRWCRLSATYTAG
;
A
#
# COMPACT_ATOMS: atom_id res chain seq x y z
N MET A 1 1.56 1.60 7.85
CA MET A 1 2.70 1.67 6.91
C MET A 1 3.59 0.46 7.13
N TYR A 2 4.41 0.38 8.18
CA TYR A 2 5.21 -0.83 8.44
C TYR A 2 4.37 -2.09 8.69
N ARG A 3 3.19 -1.97 9.34
CA ARG A 3 2.26 -3.08 9.48
C ARG A 3 1.79 -3.62 8.13
N GLU A 4 1.19 -2.75 7.31
CA GLU A 4 0.77 -3.08 5.93
C GLU A 4 1.92 -3.62 5.07
N LEU A 5 3.13 -3.05 5.20
CA LEU A 5 4.31 -3.52 4.48
C LEU A 5 4.66 -4.96 4.86
N PHE A 6 4.57 -5.30 6.15
CA PHE A 6 4.83 -6.65 6.62
C PHE A 6 3.71 -7.62 6.21
N GLU A 7 2.44 -7.20 6.31
CA GLU A 7 1.29 -8.04 5.96
C GLU A 7 1.27 -8.38 4.45
N GLU A 8 1.54 -7.40 3.59
CA GLU A 8 1.43 -7.53 2.12
C GLU A 8 2.74 -7.95 1.43
N VAL A 9 3.89 -7.60 2.00
CA VAL A 9 5.20 -7.76 1.34
C VAL A 9 6.17 -8.58 2.20
N GLY A 10 5.84 -8.87 3.45
CA GLY A 10 6.70 -9.62 4.37
C GLY A 10 7.91 -8.83 4.88
N LEU A 11 8.10 -7.59 4.43
CA LEU A 11 9.29 -6.80 4.73
C LEU A 11 9.19 -6.10 6.08
N SER A 12 10.29 -6.14 6.82
CA SER A 12 10.41 -5.44 8.09
C SER A 12 11.02 -4.05 7.91
N ARG A 13 11.03 -3.27 9.00
CA ARG A 13 11.66 -1.93 9.02
C ARG A 13 13.17 -1.96 8.75
N LYS A 14 13.82 -3.11 8.92
CA LYS A 14 15.26 -3.27 8.69
C LYS A 14 15.59 -3.43 7.21
N ASP A 15 14.64 -3.96 6.45
CA ASP A 15 14.84 -4.35 5.05
C ASP A 15 14.56 -3.17 4.10
N VAL A 16 13.93 -2.10 4.61
CA VAL A 16 13.58 -0.92 3.84
C VAL A 16 14.04 0.38 4.49
N ARG A 17 14.34 1.37 3.65
CA ARG A 17 14.64 2.74 4.06
C ARG A 17 13.66 3.71 3.42
N ILE A 18 13.07 4.59 4.24
CA ILE A 18 12.22 5.67 3.74
C ILE A 18 13.12 6.74 3.10
N LEU A 19 12.93 7.00 1.81
CA LEU A 19 13.58 8.09 1.10
C LEU A 19 12.73 9.37 1.13
N ALA A 20 11.43 9.22 0.93
CA ALA A 20 10.52 10.35 0.89
C ALA A 20 9.12 9.94 1.37
N SER A 21 8.32 10.94 1.74
CA SER A 21 6.89 10.75 1.99
C SER A 21 6.11 11.94 1.47
N THR A 22 4.85 11.72 1.09
CA THR A 22 3.96 12.83 0.72
C THR A 22 3.69 13.70 1.94
N ARG A 23 3.89 15.02 1.80
CA ARG A 23 3.67 15.99 2.90
C ARG A 23 2.20 15.99 3.34
N ASN A 24 1.30 16.01 2.35
CA ASN A 24 -0.14 16.06 2.57
C ASN A 24 -0.80 14.70 2.34
N TRP A 25 -1.97 14.53 2.90
CA TRP A 25 -2.80 13.36 2.68
C TRP A 25 -3.51 13.45 1.34
N LEU A 26 -3.33 12.44 0.50
CA LEU A 26 -4.06 12.30 -0.75
C LEU A 26 -5.43 11.70 -0.45
N ARG A 27 -6.48 12.34 -0.94
CA ARG A 27 -7.86 11.87 -0.78
C ARG A 27 -8.37 11.46 -2.14
N TYR A 28 -8.88 10.25 -2.23
CA TYR A 28 -9.58 9.78 -3.41
C TYR A 28 -11.00 9.37 -3.01
N LYS A 29 -11.98 9.82 -3.81
CA LYS A 29 -13.38 9.43 -3.65
C LYS A 29 -13.62 8.19 -4.49
N LEU A 30 -14.17 7.15 -3.89
CA LEU A 30 -14.57 5.96 -4.65
C LEU A 30 -15.76 6.33 -5.56
N PRO A 31 -15.80 5.80 -6.80
CA PRO A 31 -17.00 5.89 -7.63
C PRO A 31 -18.21 5.32 -6.88
N LYS A 32 -19.38 5.95 -7.01
CA LYS A 32 -20.61 5.57 -6.26
C LYS A 32 -20.99 4.08 -6.38
N ARG A 33 -20.60 3.42 -7.48
CA ARG A 33 -20.81 1.98 -7.73
C ARG A 33 -19.96 1.05 -6.86
N LEU A 34 -18.80 1.52 -6.39
CA LEU A 34 -17.86 0.76 -5.56
C LEU A 34 -17.98 1.11 -4.08
N VAL A 35 -18.83 2.09 -3.74
CA VAL A 35 -19.13 2.44 -2.35
C VAL A 35 -19.98 1.32 -1.76
N ARG A 36 -19.47 0.70 -0.69
CA ARG A 36 -20.23 -0.29 0.08
C ARG A 36 -21.20 0.46 0.97
N TRP A 37 -22.49 0.38 0.66
CA TRP A 37 -23.56 1.05 1.39
C TRP A 37 -23.98 0.28 2.65
N ASP A 38 -23.61 -1.00 2.76
CA ASP A 38 -23.89 -1.87 3.91
C ASP A 38 -23.05 -1.54 5.15
N THR A 39 -21.99 -0.72 5.01
CA THR A 39 -21.13 -0.34 6.13
C THR A 39 -21.56 1.03 6.67
N LYS A 40 -21.95 1.09 7.95
CA LYS A 40 -22.17 2.35 8.67
C LYS A 40 -20.97 2.58 9.60
N PRO A 41 -20.18 3.65 9.42
CA PRO A 41 -20.34 4.78 8.50
C PRO A 41 -19.97 4.45 7.04
N VAL A 42 -20.65 5.11 6.09
CA VAL A 42 -20.43 4.90 4.65
C VAL A 42 -19.02 5.36 4.28
N CYS A 43 -18.18 4.42 3.83
CA CYS A 43 -16.83 4.71 3.37
C CYS A 43 -16.86 5.24 1.93
N ILE A 44 -16.95 6.57 1.79
CA ILE A 44 -17.06 7.27 0.48
C ILE A 44 -15.70 7.38 -0.23
N GLY A 45 -14.59 7.11 0.48
CA GLY A 45 -13.26 7.40 -0.02
C GLY A 45 -12.17 6.85 0.87
N GLN A 46 -10.93 7.02 0.41
CA GLN A 46 -9.76 6.73 1.22
C GLN A 46 -8.85 7.94 1.30
N LYS A 47 -8.28 8.12 2.49
CA LYS A 47 -7.24 9.10 2.78
C LYS A 47 -5.93 8.33 2.91
N GLN A 48 -5.01 8.57 1.99
CA GLN A 48 -3.77 7.82 1.87
C GLN A 48 -2.57 8.76 2.02
N LYS A 49 -1.52 8.28 2.66
CA LYS A 49 -0.21 8.93 2.69
C LYS A 49 0.79 7.98 2.06
N TRP A 50 1.53 8.48 1.08
CA TRP A 50 2.47 7.68 0.31
C TRP A 50 3.87 7.82 0.88
N PHE A 51 4.60 6.72 0.83
CA PHE A 51 5.99 6.63 1.27
C PHE A 51 6.80 6.01 0.14
N LEU A 52 7.89 6.67 -0.22
CA LEU A 52 8.89 6.12 -1.11
C LEU A 52 9.88 5.34 -0.27
N LEU A 53 9.90 4.03 -0.48
CA LEU A 53 10.80 3.11 0.19
C LEU A 53 11.88 2.65 -0.78
N GLN A 54 13.11 2.59 -0.29
CA GLN A 54 14.22 1.90 -0.92
C GLN A 54 14.38 0.55 -0.23
N LEU A 55 14.40 -0.53 -1.01
CA LEU A 55 14.77 -1.85 -0.51
C LEU A 55 16.28 -1.86 -0.23
N ILE A 56 16.66 -2.21 0.99
CA ILE A 56 18.05 -2.41 1.42
C ILE A 56 18.34 -3.91 1.58
N GLY A 57 17.32 -4.69 1.95
CA GLY A 57 17.40 -6.14 2.06
C GLY A 57 17.50 -6.86 0.71
N SER A 58 17.48 -8.18 0.77
CA SER A 58 17.48 -9.03 -0.42
C SER A 58 16.09 -9.07 -1.05
N ASP A 59 16.03 -9.19 -2.37
CA ASP A 59 14.78 -9.46 -3.09
C ASP A 59 14.13 -10.78 -2.62
N ALA A 60 14.92 -11.72 -2.09
CA ALA A 60 14.43 -12.98 -1.53
C ALA A 60 13.68 -12.82 -0.19
N ASP A 61 13.84 -11.69 0.50
CA ASP A 61 13.13 -11.39 1.75
C ASP A 61 11.69 -10.91 1.48
N VAL A 62 11.36 -10.63 0.21
CA VAL A 62 10.02 -10.23 -0.20
C VAL A 62 9.12 -11.45 -0.25
N ASN A 63 8.19 -11.53 0.70
CA ASN A 63 7.20 -12.59 0.76
C ASN A 63 5.79 -12.00 0.77
N MET A 64 5.09 -12.14 -0.36
CA MET A 64 3.71 -11.65 -0.53
C MET A 64 2.64 -12.68 -0.11
N GLN A 65 3.05 -13.87 0.34
CA GLN A 65 2.16 -14.93 0.79
C GLN A 65 1.98 -14.98 2.31
N THR A 66 2.38 -13.92 3.01
CA THR A 66 2.27 -13.81 4.47
C THR A 66 0.83 -13.62 4.95
N SER A 67 -0.05 -13.11 4.08
CA SER A 67 -1.47 -12.86 4.35
C SER A 67 -2.33 -14.11 4.07
N SER A 68 -3.38 -14.32 4.88
CA SER A 68 -4.38 -15.37 4.63
C SER A 68 -5.24 -15.13 3.38
N THR A 69 -5.28 -13.88 2.90
CA THR A 69 -5.88 -13.47 1.63
C THR A 69 -4.90 -12.51 0.93
N PRO A 70 -3.90 -13.04 0.21
CA PRO A 70 -2.88 -12.19 -0.41
C PRO A 70 -3.51 -11.28 -1.46
N GLU A 71 -3.28 -9.95 -1.37
CA GLU A 71 -3.75 -9.02 -2.41
C GLU A 71 -2.90 -9.10 -3.69
N PHE A 72 -1.70 -9.69 -3.61
CA PHE A 72 -0.72 -9.75 -4.68
C PHE A 72 -0.24 -11.18 -4.92
N ASP A 73 -0.35 -11.65 -6.17
CA ASP A 73 0.19 -12.96 -6.58
C ASP A 73 1.72 -12.95 -6.73
N GLY A 74 2.32 -11.77 -6.90
CA GLY A 74 3.77 -11.63 -7.04
C GLY A 74 4.19 -10.22 -7.43
N TRP A 75 5.51 -10.05 -7.59
CA TRP A 75 6.11 -8.76 -7.85
C TRP A 75 7.19 -8.83 -8.91
N ARG A 76 7.43 -7.68 -9.55
CA ARG A 76 8.54 -7.50 -10.50
C ARG A 76 9.02 -6.06 -10.43
N TRP A 77 10.32 -5.87 -10.52
CA TRP A 77 10.89 -4.55 -10.75
C TRP A 77 10.45 -4.04 -12.13
N VAL A 78 9.99 -2.79 -12.19
CA VAL A 78 9.65 -2.11 -13.44
C VAL A 78 10.32 -0.74 -13.45
N SER A 79 10.67 -0.24 -14.63
CA SER A 79 11.23 1.10 -14.75
C SER A 79 10.24 2.13 -14.18
N TYR A 80 10.75 3.16 -13.51
CA TYR A 80 9.94 4.19 -12.86
C TYR A 80 8.85 4.77 -13.78
N TRP A 81 9.20 4.98 -15.05
CA TRP A 81 8.33 5.53 -16.09
C TRP A 81 7.40 4.49 -16.73
N TYR A 82 7.64 3.19 -16.53
CA TYR A 82 6.85 2.10 -17.13
C TYR A 82 5.46 1.96 -16.49
N ARG A 83 5.24 2.61 -15.34
CA ARG A 83 4.06 2.37 -14.51
C ARG A 83 3.39 3.67 -14.06
N CYS A 84 3.12 4.56 -15.00
CA CYS A 84 2.25 5.73 -14.78
C CYS A 84 0.81 5.37 -14.33
N VAL A 85 0.48 4.08 -14.08
CA VAL A 85 -0.88 3.59 -13.77
C VAL A 85 -0.98 2.71 -12.50
N ARG A 86 0.10 2.30 -11.81
CA ARG A 86 -0.10 1.58 -10.53
C ARG A 86 1.13 1.62 -9.61
N TRP A 87 1.20 2.67 -8.80
CA TRP A 87 2.13 2.73 -7.67
C TRP A 87 1.81 1.59 -6.67
N CYS A 88 2.84 0.94 -6.12
CA CYS A 88 2.70 -0.03 -5.03
C CYS A 88 1.96 0.64 -3.86
N ARG A 89 0.68 0.31 -3.75
CA ARG A 89 -0.25 0.91 -2.81
C ARG A 89 0.05 0.36 -1.41
N LEU A 90 0.95 1.00 -0.69
CA LEU A 90 0.96 0.91 0.76
C LEU A 90 -0.09 1.89 1.29
N SER A 91 -1.37 1.55 1.14
CA SER A 91 -2.44 2.32 1.76
C SER A 91 -2.50 1.96 3.24
N ALA A 92 -1.90 2.79 4.10
CA ALA A 92 -2.28 2.77 5.51
C ALA A 92 -3.73 3.28 5.62
N THR A 93 -4.69 2.36 5.57
CA THR A 93 -6.10 2.65 5.89
C THR A 93 -6.21 2.94 7.38
N TYR A 94 -6.31 4.23 7.72
CA TYR A 94 -6.78 4.63 9.03
C TYR A 94 -8.31 4.62 8.98
N THR A 95 -8.91 3.52 9.44
CA THR A 95 -10.33 3.51 9.80
C THR A 95 -10.43 4.33 11.08
N ALA A 96 -10.79 5.61 10.95
CA ALA A 96 -11.21 6.41 12.09
C ALA A 96 -12.51 5.78 12.61
N GLY A 97 -12.41 5.05 13.72
CA GLY A 97 -13.46 5.00 14.73
C GLY A 97 -13.34 6.21 15.63
#